data_AF-A0A1W2M069-F1
#
_entry.id   AF-A0A1W2M069-F1
#
_cell.length_a   1.000
_cell.length_b   1.000
_cell.length_c   1.000
_cell.angle_alpha   90.00
_cell.angle_beta   90.00
_cell.angle_gamma   90.00
#
_symmetry.space_group_name_H-M   'P 1'
#
loop_
_entity.id
_entity.type
_entity.pdbx_description
1 polymer ?
#
loop_
_entity_poly.entity_id
_entity_poly.type
_entity_poly.pdbx_seq_one_letter_code
_entity_poly.pdbx_strand_id
1 'polypeptide(L)'
;MIGVIDPATRSTWERGLDMLVAAGGGTIDLSRLAFADVRGMSALVDAARRVRPPRSLTVRHPPQTVRKVLRLFWAEDYLNLVNEGIRPW
;
A
#
# COMPACT_ATOMS: atom_id res chain seq x y z
N MET A 1 9.99 -2.48 -15.92
CA MET A 1 10.85 -2.73 -14.74
C MET A 1 10.00 -3.36 -13.66
N ILE A 2 10.47 -4.46 -13.07
CA ILE A 2 9.85 -5.13 -11.94
C ILE A 2 10.36 -4.47 -10.65
N GLY A 3 9.46 -4.17 -9.71
CA GLY A 3 9.77 -3.54 -8.43
C GLY A 3 10.00 -4.53 -7.30
N VAL A 4 10.82 -4.13 -6.33
CA VAL A 4 11.13 -4.88 -5.10
C VAL A 4 11.05 -3.92 -3.92
N ILE A 5 10.39 -4.33 -2.83
CA ILE A 5 10.38 -3.63 -1.55
C ILE A 5 11.12 -4.50 -0.52
N ASP A 6 12.38 -4.17 -0.28
CA ASP A 6 13.28 -4.90 0.61
C ASP A 6 14.10 -3.90 1.45
N PRO A 7 15.03 -4.32 2.32
CA PRO A 7 15.83 -3.39 3.11
C PRO A 7 16.60 -2.35 2.29
N ALA A 8 17.04 -2.66 1.07
CA ALA A 8 17.81 -1.77 0.22
C ALA A 8 16.93 -0.71 -0.45
N THR A 9 15.67 -1.04 -0.77
CA THR A 9 14.73 -0.11 -1.42
C THR A 9 13.76 0.57 -0.45
N ARG A 10 13.74 0.15 0.83
CA ARG A 10 12.76 0.61 1.84
C ARG A 10 12.74 2.12 2.04
N SER A 11 13.90 2.77 2.10
CA SER A 11 13.97 4.23 2.33
C SER A 11 13.33 5.03 1.19
N THR A 12 13.48 4.57 -0.06
CA THR A 12 12.81 5.17 -1.22
C THR A 12 11.31 4.92 -1.18
N TRP A 13 10.90 3.72 -0.78
CA TRP A 13 9.49 3.36 -0.59
C TRP A 13 8.81 4.23 0.48
N GLU A 14 9.40 4.35 1.66
CA GLU A 14 8.90 5.16 2.78
C GLU A 14 8.80 6.64 2.40
N ARG A 15 9.82 7.18 1.72
CA ARG A 15 9.76 8.56 1.21
C ARG A 15 8.63 8.76 0.21
N GLY A 16 8.39 7.79 -0.68
CA GLY A 16 7.26 7.79 -1.61
C GLY A 16 5.92 7.85 -0.87
N LEU A 17 5.77 7.04 0.17
CA LEU A 17 4.59 7.02 1.02
C LEU A 17 4.38 8.34 1.76
N ASP A 18 5.43 8.91 2.34
CA ASP A 18 5.35 10.20 3.03
C ASP A 18 4.91 11.33 2.10
N MET A 19 5.38 11.33 0.85
CA MET A 19 4.93 12.30 -0.17
C MET A 19 3.42 12.15 -0.46
N LEU A 20 2.91 10.92 -0.56
CA LEU A 20 1.47 10.68 -0.74
C LEU A 20 0.68 11.11 0.50
N VAL A 21 1.17 10.82 1.71
CA VAL A 21 0.54 11.27 2.96
C VAL A 21 0.48 12.80 3.02
N ALA A 22 1.57 13.49 2.67
CA ALA A 22 1.62 14.95 2.64
C ALA A 22 0.65 15.54 1.60
N ALA A 23 0.45 14.86 0.47
CA ALA A 23 -0.57 15.21 -0.53
C ALA A 23 -2.01 14.86 -0.09
N GLY A 24 -2.18 14.22 1.09
CA GLY A 24 -3.46 13.84 1.64
C GLY A 24 -3.96 12.47 1.17
N GLY A 25 -3.12 11.61 0.62
CA GLY A 25 -3.47 10.28 0.14
C GLY A 25 -3.16 10.07 -1.34
N GLY A 26 -3.73 9.02 -1.93
CA GLY A 26 -3.53 8.68 -3.33
C GLY A 26 -3.69 7.19 -3.62
N THR A 27 -3.32 6.78 -4.83
CA THR A 27 -3.39 5.38 -5.26
C THR A 27 -2.01 4.90 -5.70
N ILE A 28 -1.61 3.75 -5.18
CA ILE A 28 -0.35 3.08 -5.53
C ILE A 28 -0.67 1.88 -6.42
N ASP A 29 -0.08 1.80 -7.61
CA ASP A 29 -0.19 0.63 -8.47
C ASP A 29 0.97 -0.35 -8.22
N LEU A 30 0.64 -1.57 -7.79
CA LEU A 30 1.61 -2.62 -7.49
C LEU A 30 1.67 -3.72 -8.57
N SER A 31 1.09 -3.50 -9.76
CA SER A 31 1.07 -4.46 -10.88
C SER A 31 2.44 -4.96 -11.31
N ARG A 32 3.51 -4.18 -11.06
CA ARG A 32 4.89 -4.54 -11.40
C ARG A 32 5.74 -4.97 -10.20
N LEU A 33 5.14 -5.12 -9.01
CA LEU A 33 5.86 -5.55 -7.82
C LEU A 33 6.09 -7.08 -7.86
N ALA A 34 7.34 -7.53 -7.82
CA ALA A 34 7.65 -8.96 -7.69
C ALA A 34 7.82 -9.41 -6.25
N PHE A 35 8.31 -8.52 -5.38
CA PHE A 35 8.62 -8.89 -4.00
C PHE A 35 8.37 -7.71 -3.06
N ALA A 36 7.85 -8.03 -1.88
CA ALA A 36 7.81 -7.11 -0.75
C ALA A 36 8.06 -7.88 0.55
N ASP A 37 8.94 -7.34 1.40
CA ASP A 37 9.08 -7.79 2.77
C ASP A 37 7.97 -7.22 3.68
N VAL A 38 7.81 -7.82 4.85
CA VAL A 38 6.77 -7.45 5.82
C VAL A 38 6.96 -6.03 6.35
N ARG A 39 8.20 -5.54 6.50
CA ARG A 39 8.46 -4.19 7.00
C ARG A 39 8.03 -3.12 5.98
N GLY A 40 8.25 -3.36 4.69
CA GLY A 40 7.76 -2.51 3.62
C GLY A 40 6.23 -2.46 3.57
N MET A 41 5.56 -3.59 3.83
CA MET A 41 4.09 -3.61 3.93
C MET A 41 3.58 -2.94 5.22
N SER A 42 4.30 -3.04 6.33
CA SER A 42 3.99 -2.28 7.55
C SER A 42 4.02 -0.77 7.27
N ALA A 43 5.07 -0.28 6.60
CA ALA A 43 5.18 1.14 6.25
C ALA A 43 4.00 1.62 5.40
N LEU A 44 3.52 0.80 4.46
CA LEU A 44 2.32 1.09 3.67
C LEU A 44 1.06 1.24 4.52
N VAL A 45 0.86 0.32 5.46
CA VAL A 45 -0.29 0.35 6.38
C VAL A 45 -0.21 1.56 7.30
N ASP A 46 0.96 1.85 7.86
CA ASP A 46 1.18 3.01 8.71
C ASP A 46 0.94 4.32 7.95
N ALA A 47 1.38 4.41 6.69
CA ALA A 47 1.09 5.54 5.82
C ALA A 47 -0.42 5.68 5.55
N ALA A 48 -1.12 4.59 5.27
CA ALA A 48 -2.57 4.63 5.05
C ALA A 48 -3.33 5.14 6.27
N ARG A 49 -2.94 4.73 7.48
CA ARG A 49 -3.53 5.18 8.76
C ARG A 49 -3.31 6.68 9.04
N ARG A 50 -2.25 7.26 8.49
CA ARG A 50 -1.94 8.70 8.65
C ARG A 50 -2.83 9.58 7.76
N VAL A 51 -3.43 9.03 6.71
CA VAL A 51 -4.39 9.76 5.85
C VAL A 51 -5.77 9.79 6.52
N ARG A 52 -6.35 10.99 6.65
CA ARG A 52 -7.65 11.18 7.29
C ARG A 52 -8.78 11.25 6.24
N PRO A 53 -9.98 10.70 6.55
CA PRO A 53 -11.17 10.87 5.73
C PRO A 53 -11.47 12.36 5.43
N PRO A 54 -12.10 12.67 4.28
CA PRO A 54 -12.64 11.73 3.29
C PRO A 54 -11.59 11.17 2.31
N ARG A 55 -10.31 11.53 2.47
CA ARG A 55 -9.23 11.01 1.61
C ARG A 55 -8.73 9.66 2.11
N SER A 56 -8.00 8.95 1.25
CA SER A 56 -7.46 7.64 1.54
C SER A 56 -6.17 7.37 0.77
N LEU A 57 -5.37 6.43 1.29
CA LEU A 57 -4.30 5.78 0.53
C LEU A 57 -4.80 4.41 0.09
N THR A 58 -4.78 4.15 -1.21
CA THR A 58 -5.31 2.92 -1.82
C THR A 58 -4.27 2.22 -2.67
N VAL A 59 -4.47 0.93 -2.91
CA VAL A 59 -3.58 0.07 -3.67
C VAL A 59 -4.34 -0.58 -4.81
N ARG A 60 -3.82 -0.44 -6.03
CA ARG A 60 -4.31 -1.12 -7.22
C ARG A 60 -3.40 -2.26 -7.63
N HIS A 61 -4.02 -3.31 -8.16
CA HIS A 61 -3.35 -4.51 -8.67
C HIS A 61 -2.31 -5.12 -7.71
N PRO A 62 -2.59 -5.28 -6.40
CA PRO A 62 -1.62 -5.92 -5.51
C PRO A 62 -1.42 -7.39 -5.92
N PRO A 63 -0.16 -7.86 -6.02
CA PRO A 63 0.13 -9.27 -6.22
C PRO A 63 -0.54 -10.13 -5.15
N GLN A 64 -0.89 -11.38 -5.48
CA GLN A 64 -1.60 -12.27 -4.55
C GLN A 64 -0.85 -12.45 -3.22
N THR A 65 0.48 -12.49 -3.26
CA THR A 65 1.32 -12.56 -2.05
C THR A 65 1.12 -11.36 -1.13
N VAL A 66 1.09 -10.14 -1.68
CA VAL A 66 0.83 -8.92 -0.92
C VAL A 66 -0.57 -8.95 -0.30
N ARG A 67 -1.59 -9.38 -1.06
CA ARG A 67 -2.95 -9.54 -0.53
C ARG A 67 -3.01 -10.51 0.64
N LYS A 68 -2.33 -11.66 0.53
CA LYS A 68 -2.27 -12.68 1.60
C LYS A 68 -1.60 -12.11 2.85
N VAL A 69 -0.44 -11.46 2.70
CA VAL A 69 0.27 -10.84 3.83
C VAL A 69 -0.59 -9.76 4.50
N LEU A 70 -1.16 -8.84 3.72
CA LEU A 70 -2.02 -7.79 4.27
C LEU A 70 -3.23 -8.36 5.00
N ARG A 71 -3.90 -9.37 4.44
CA ARG A 71 -5.06 -10.00 5.07
C ARG A 71 -4.71 -10.78 6.34
N LEU A 72 -3.50 -11.35 6.43
CA LEU A 72 -3.05 -12.10 7.60
C LEU A 72 -2.61 -11.20 8.77
N PHE A 73 -1.92 -10.09 8.48
CA PHE A 73 -1.33 -9.24 9.51
C PHE A 73 -2.10 -7.93 9.78
N TRP A 74 -2.89 -7.45 8.83
CA TRP A 74 -3.59 -6.16 8.88
C TRP A 74 -5.00 -6.24 8.25
N ALA A 75 -5.81 -7.20 8.71
CA ALA A 75 -7.11 -7.51 8.12
C ALA A 75 -8.09 -6.31 8.09
N GLU A 76 -8.06 -5.45 9.12
CA GLU A 76 -8.90 -4.25 9.20
C GLU A 76 -8.49 -3.20 8.17
N ASP A 77 -7.18 -2.96 8.03
CA ASP A 77 -6.65 -1.99 7.07
C ASP A 77 -6.78 -2.50 5.62
N TYR A 78 -6.65 -3.81 5.41
CA TYR A 78 -6.68 -4.45 4.09
C TYR A 78 -7.89 -4.03 3.26
N LEU A 79 -9.09 -3.99 3.87
CA LEU A 79 -10.32 -3.63 3.16
C LEU A 79 -10.31 -2.18 2.67
N ASN A 80 -9.75 -1.27 3.48
CA ASN A 80 -9.64 0.15 3.12
C ASN A 80 -8.53 0.40 2.08
N LEU A 81 -7.41 -0.32 2.20
CA LEU A 81 -6.24 -0.19 1.35
C LEU A 81 -6.46 -0.77 -0.05
N VAL A 82 -6.95 -2.01 -0.12
CA VAL A 82 -7.04 -2.73 -1.40
C VAL A 82 -8.34 -2.44 -2.13
N ASN A 83 -9.26 -1.70 -1.48
CA ASN A 83 -10.62 -1.38 -1.92
C ASN A 83 -10.78 -1.53 -3.44
N GLU A 84 -11.09 -2.76 -3.84
CA GLU A 84 -11.24 -3.13 -5.24
C GLU A 84 -12.53 -2.46 -5.63
N GLY A 85 -12.42 -1.25 -6.18
CA GLY A 85 -13.52 -0.32 -6.26
C GLY A 85 -14.85 -1.04 -6.39
N ILE A 86 -15.68 -0.94 -5.34
CA ILE A 86 -17.11 -1.00 -5.56
C ILE A 86 -17.33 0.13 -6.56
N ARG A 87 -17.37 -0.23 -7.85
CA ARG A 87 -17.84 0.69 -8.87
C ARG A 87 -19.25 1.05 -8.40
N PRO A 88 -19.57 2.32 -8.11
CA PRO A 88 -20.96 2.70 -8.22
C PRO A 88 -21.35 2.36 -9.66
N TRP A 89 -22.42 1.58 -9.76
CA TRP A 89 -23.03 0.99 -10.95
C TRP A 89 -22.97 1.89 -12.18
#